data_AF-A0A359BBW1-F1
#
_entry.id   AF-A0A359BBW1-F1
#
_cell.length_a   1.000
_cell.length_b   1.000
_cell.length_c   1.000
_cell.angle_alpha   90.00
_cell.angle_beta   90.00
_cell.angle_gamma   90.00
#
_symmetry.space_group_name_H-M   'P 1'
#
loop_
_entity.id
_entity.type
_entity.pdbx_description
1 polymer ?
#
loop_
_entity_poly.entity_id
_entity_poly.type
_entity_poly.pdbx_seq_one_letter_code
_entity_poly.pdbx_strand_id
1 'polypeptide(L)'
;MEKKLQIAYINKNKEKANEFKSILEQNGYRIEISNKDILENEICLLLFYKGITLKDIFSDIPWLKKQSEKSTIAYLRLFPIFLFDRKEEIELDINEYLPILESLISGEFKPYGFNLKDKNSIVEFNRILKDSYSE
;
A
#
# COMPACT_ATOMS: atom_id res chain seq x y z
N MET A 1 -0.40 -20.29 10.10
CA MET A 1 -0.11 -18.93 10.60
C MET A 1 -1.08 -17.97 9.95
N GLU A 2 -1.79 -17.18 10.75
CA GLU A 2 -2.62 -16.09 10.25
C GLU A 2 -1.70 -15.03 9.62
N LYS A 3 -1.96 -14.62 8.37
CA LYS A 3 -1.12 -13.64 7.67
C LYS A 3 -1.52 -12.24 8.14
N LYS A 4 -0.69 -11.66 9.00
CA LYS A 4 -0.87 -10.29 9.49
C LYS A 4 -0.29 -9.30 8.47
N LEU A 5 -1.05 -8.26 8.14
CA LEU A 5 -0.61 -7.16 7.30
C LEU A 5 -0.96 -5.82 7.95
N GLN A 6 -0.13 -4.83 7.70
CA GLN A 6 -0.41 -3.45 8.07
C GLN A 6 -0.93 -2.70 6.84
N ILE A 7 -1.87 -1.77 7.03
CA ILE A 7 -2.32 -0.84 5.98
C ILE A 7 -2.13 0.59 6.46
N ALA A 8 -1.62 1.44 5.57
CA ALA A 8 -1.62 2.88 5.76
C ALA A 8 -2.29 3.52 4.55
N TYR A 9 -3.19 4.47 4.78
CA TYR A 9 -3.98 5.08 3.71
C TYR A 9 -4.26 6.54 4.03
N ILE A 10 -4.54 7.35 3.03
CA ILE A 10 -4.91 8.75 3.24
C ILE A 10 -6.39 8.81 3.60
N ASN A 11 -6.79 9.63 4.58
CA ASN A 11 -8.16 9.67 5.09
C ASN A 11 -9.20 9.97 4.01
N LYS A 12 -8.82 10.77 2.99
CA LYS A 12 -9.65 11.02 1.80
C LYS A 12 -10.05 9.73 1.07
N ASN A 13 -9.25 8.68 1.18
CA ASN A 13 -9.42 7.37 0.54
C ASN A 13 -10.01 6.33 1.51
N LYS A 14 -10.44 6.71 2.71
CA LYS A 14 -10.86 5.79 3.78
C LYS A 14 -11.92 4.78 3.34
N GLU A 15 -12.89 5.20 2.53
CA GLU A 15 -13.93 4.30 2.02
C GLU A 15 -13.33 3.18 1.16
N LYS A 16 -12.45 3.53 0.22
CA LYS A 16 -11.75 2.58 -0.65
C LYS A 16 -10.75 1.71 0.10
N ALA A 17 -10.06 2.27 1.09
CA ALA A 17 -9.21 1.51 1.99
C ALA A 17 -10.00 0.48 2.81
N ASN A 18 -11.20 0.84 3.29
CA ASN A 18 -12.07 -0.08 4.01
C ASN A 18 -12.64 -1.19 3.11
N GLU A 19 -12.99 -0.86 1.86
CA GLU A 19 -13.40 -1.84 0.85
C GLU A 19 -12.30 -2.85 0.59
N PHE A 20 -11.08 -2.37 0.32
CA PHE A 20 -9.90 -3.23 0.16
C PHE A 20 -9.60 -4.08 1.40
N LYS A 21 -9.64 -3.47 2.59
CA LYS A 21 -9.48 -4.17 3.86
C LYS A 21 -10.48 -5.32 4.02
N SER A 22 -11.76 -5.06 3.74
CA SER A 22 -12.82 -6.08 3.81
C SER A 22 -12.55 -7.25 2.86
N ILE A 23 -12.07 -6.97 1.64
CA ILE A 23 -11.66 -8.01 0.68
C ILE A 23 -10.52 -8.86 1.27
N LEU A 24 -9.50 -8.24 1.86
CA LEU A 24 -8.39 -8.98 2.48
C LEU A 24 -8.85 -9.83 3.68
N GLU A 25 -9.68 -9.28 4.55
CA GLU A 25 -10.21 -10.00 5.73
C GLU A 25 -11.06 -11.22 5.32
N GLN A 26 -11.88 -11.09 4.28
CA GLN A 26 -12.63 -12.22 3.69
C GLN A 26 -11.72 -13.31 3.11
N ASN A 27 -10.47 -12.98 2.79
CA ASN A 27 -9.46 -13.91 2.28
C ASN A 27 -8.48 -14.39 3.36
N GLY A 28 -8.82 -14.18 4.65
CA GLY A 28 -8.08 -14.75 5.78
C GLY A 28 -6.86 -13.93 6.24
N TYR A 29 -6.78 -12.66 5.84
CA TYR A 29 -5.77 -11.73 6.36
C TYR A 29 -6.28 -11.02 7.61
N ARG A 30 -5.38 -10.81 8.58
CA ARG A 30 -5.64 -9.92 9.71
C ARG A 30 -5.00 -8.58 9.42
N ILE A 31 -5.80 -7.52 9.41
CA ILE A 31 -5.37 -6.19 8.97
C ILE A 31 -5.27 -5.21 10.14
N GLU A 32 -4.11 -4.57 10.29
CA GLU A 32 -3.86 -3.51 11.29
C GLU A 32 -3.68 -2.15 10.60
N ILE A 33 -4.37 -1.10 11.08
CA ILE A 33 -4.24 0.25 10.52
C ILE A 33 -3.04 0.94 11.15
N SER A 34 -2.11 1.38 10.30
CA SER A 34 -0.78 1.87 10.68
C SER A 34 -0.56 3.29 10.17
N ASN A 35 -1.57 4.16 10.25
CA ASN A 35 -1.44 5.55 9.85
C ASN A 35 -0.55 6.37 10.78
N LYS A 36 -0.59 6.09 12.09
CA LYS A 36 0.10 6.90 13.11
C LYS A 36 1.52 6.40 13.40
N ASP A 37 1.69 5.08 13.43
CA ASP A 37 2.95 4.40 13.68
C ASP A 37 3.00 3.13 12.81
N ILE A 38 4.20 2.60 12.61
CA ILE A 38 4.47 1.40 11.79
C ILE A 38 5.27 0.38 12.59
N LEU A 39 4.92 -0.91 12.44
CA LEU A 39 5.72 -2.02 12.91
C LEU A 39 6.78 -2.35 11.85
N GLU A 40 8.04 -2.15 12.20
CA GLU A 40 9.13 -2.15 11.22
C GLU A 40 9.42 -3.51 10.57
N ASN A 41 9.00 -4.61 11.21
CA ASN A 41 9.28 -5.99 10.77
C ASN A 41 8.12 -6.63 9.99
N GLU A 42 7.07 -5.89 9.69
CA GLU A 42 5.88 -6.39 8.99
C GLU A 42 5.69 -5.64 7.66
N ILE A 43 5.12 -6.31 6.66
CA ILE A 43 4.76 -5.65 5.39
C ILE A 43 3.65 -4.63 5.66
N CYS A 44 3.90 -3.39 5.25
CA CYS A 44 2.89 -2.34 5.24
C CYS A 44 2.45 -2.04 3.81
N LEU A 45 1.15 -2.24 3.56
CA LEU A 45 0.51 -1.86 2.31
C LEU A 45 0.21 -0.35 2.36
N LEU A 46 0.86 0.42 1.51
CA LEU A 46 0.62 1.85 1.38
C LEU A 46 -0.42 2.08 0.28
N LEU A 47 -1.63 2.48 0.67
CA LEU A 47 -2.78 2.53 -0.22
C LEU A 47 -2.93 3.91 -0.86
N PHE A 48 -2.97 3.90 -2.18
CA PHE A 48 -3.19 5.06 -3.04
C PHE A 48 -4.51 4.93 -3.79
N TYR A 49 -5.14 6.07 -4.03
CA TYR A 49 -6.32 6.23 -4.87
C TYR A 49 -6.22 7.61 -5.53
N LYS A 50 -6.92 7.83 -6.64
CA LYS A 50 -6.80 9.04 -7.48
C LYS A 50 -6.82 10.38 -6.73
N GLY A 51 -6.08 11.35 -7.26
CA GLY A 51 -6.11 12.75 -6.82
C GLY A 51 -5.52 12.98 -5.43
N ILE A 52 -4.38 12.35 -5.16
CA ILE A 52 -3.62 12.43 -3.91
C ILE A 52 -2.34 13.24 -4.12
N THR A 53 -1.88 13.96 -3.11
CA THR A 53 -0.60 14.67 -3.15
C THR A 53 0.37 14.17 -2.07
N LEU A 54 1.66 14.46 -2.25
CA LEU A 54 2.69 14.16 -1.23
C LEU A 54 2.39 14.82 0.12
N LYS A 55 1.80 16.02 0.09
CA LYS A 55 1.38 16.73 1.29
C LYS A 55 0.28 15.97 2.05
N ASP A 56 -0.67 15.39 1.32
CA ASP A 56 -1.73 14.57 1.92
C ASP A 56 -1.15 13.32 2.57
N ILE A 57 -0.20 12.66 1.89
CA ILE A 57 0.52 11.49 2.40
C ILE A 57 1.18 11.80 3.75
N PHE A 58 2.00 12.86 3.82
CA PHE A 58 2.71 13.19 5.06
C PHE A 58 1.83 13.71 6.19
N SER A 59 0.70 14.33 5.85
CA SER A 59 -0.28 14.77 6.85
C SER A 59 -0.95 13.58 7.53
N ASP A 60 -1.38 12.58 6.74
CA ASP A 60 -2.15 11.45 7.25
C ASP A 60 -1.29 10.26 7.69
N ILE A 61 -0.04 10.22 7.24
CA ILE A 61 0.95 9.15 7.49
C ILE A 61 2.28 9.79 7.94
N PRO A 62 2.33 10.43 9.12
CA PRO A 62 3.48 11.24 9.56
C PRO A 62 4.77 10.45 9.75
N TRP A 63 4.70 9.15 10.03
CA TRP A 63 5.90 8.32 10.12
C TRP A 63 6.59 8.16 8.75
N LEU A 64 5.87 8.26 7.63
CA LEU A 64 6.45 8.17 6.29
C LEU A 64 7.41 9.34 6.02
N LYS A 65 7.12 10.52 6.59
CA LYS A 65 8.02 11.68 6.53
C LYS A 65 9.35 11.38 7.24
N LYS A 66 9.27 10.81 8.45
CA LYS A 66 10.46 10.41 9.23
C LYS A 66 11.29 9.34 8.50
N GLN A 67 10.64 8.50 7.70
CA GLN A 67 11.32 7.50 6.85
C GLN A 67 12.00 8.14 5.65
N SER A 68 11.32 9.03 4.93
CA SER A 68 11.92 9.76 3.80
C SER A 68 13.14 10.59 4.23
N GLU A 69 13.16 11.08 5.47
CA GLU A 69 14.27 11.83 6.06
C GLU A 69 15.40 10.92 6.59
N LYS A 70 15.08 9.65 6.90
CA LYS A 70 16.03 8.64 7.38
C LYS A 70 16.20 7.57 6.31
N SER A 71 17.10 7.80 5.36
CA SER A 71 17.49 6.82 4.32
C SER A 71 18.12 5.50 4.86
N THR A 72 18.00 5.21 6.16
CA THR A 72 18.80 4.21 6.89
C THR A 72 17.97 3.16 7.62
N ILE A 73 16.63 3.17 7.51
CA ILE A 73 15.82 2.08 8.07
C ILE A 73 15.75 0.95 7.04
N ALA A 74 16.76 0.09 7.10
CA ALA A 74 16.99 -1.03 6.18
C ALA A 74 15.89 -2.12 6.17
N TYR A 75 14.76 -1.92 6.86
CA TYR A 75 13.82 -3.00 7.18
C TYR A 75 12.35 -2.69 6.86
N LEU A 76 12.01 -1.47 6.42
CA LEU A 76 10.62 -1.16 6.10
C LEU A 76 10.19 -1.71 4.76
N ARG A 77 9.38 -2.77 4.84
CA ARG A 77 8.77 -3.47 3.72
C ARG A 77 7.49 -2.75 3.29
N LEU A 78 7.65 -1.64 2.56
CA LEU A 78 6.52 -0.85 2.07
C LEU A 78 6.08 -1.35 0.70
N PHE A 79 4.83 -1.81 0.60
CA PHE A 79 4.23 -2.26 -0.64
C PHE A 79 3.20 -1.24 -1.14
N PRO A 80 3.53 -0.44 -2.19
CA PRO A 80 2.58 0.50 -2.76
C PRO A 80 1.44 -0.21 -3.50
N ILE A 81 0.19 0.06 -3.10
CA ILE A 81 -1.02 -0.48 -3.72
C ILE A 81 -1.89 0.65 -4.26
N PHE A 82 -2.17 0.63 -5.55
CA PHE A 82 -3.05 1.57 -6.25
C PHE A 82 -4.42 0.95 -6.40
N LEU A 83 -5.39 1.47 -5.65
CA LEU A 83 -6.77 1.02 -5.70
C LEU A 83 -7.51 1.71 -6.86
N PHE A 84 -8.37 0.99 -7.55
CA PHE A 84 -9.23 1.57 -8.60
C PHE A 84 -10.50 0.76 -8.81
N ASP A 85 -11.48 1.41 -9.43
CA ASP A 85 -12.79 0.83 -9.78
C ASP A 85 -12.90 0.46 -11.28
N ARG A 86 -12.02 0.98 -12.13
CA ARG A 86 -11.97 0.76 -13.59
C ARG A 86 -10.51 0.67 -14.05
N LYS A 87 -10.23 -0.26 -14.97
CA LYS A 87 -8.85 -0.57 -15.41
C LYS A 87 -8.21 0.55 -16.25
N GLU A 88 -9.01 1.39 -16.88
CA GLU A 88 -8.54 2.36 -17.87
C GLU A 88 -7.67 3.50 -17.28
N GLU A 89 -7.63 3.69 -15.95
CA GLU A 89 -6.95 4.82 -15.30
C GLU A 89 -5.63 4.44 -14.59
N ILE A 90 -5.31 3.14 -14.48
CA ILE A 90 -4.25 2.64 -13.57
C ILE A 90 -2.85 3.08 -13.97
N GLU A 91 -2.47 2.85 -15.23
CA GLU A 91 -1.09 3.10 -15.64
C GLU A 91 -0.76 4.59 -15.59
N LEU A 92 -1.73 5.44 -15.93
CA LEU A 92 -1.59 6.89 -15.84
C LEU A 92 -1.43 7.33 -14.39
N ASP A 93 -2.32 6.85 -13.51
CA ASP A 93 -2.25 7.16 -12.09
C ASP A 93 -0.90 6.70 -11.53
N ILE A 94 -0.54 5.41 -11.66
CA ILE A 94 0.73 4.86 -11.16
C ILE A 94 1.92 5.69 -11.66
N ASN A 95 1.96 6.02 -12.95
CA ASN A 95 3.06 6.79 -13.52
C ASN A 95 3.16 8.21 -12.96
N GLU A 96 2.04 8.85 -12.62
CA GLU A 96 2.02 10.15 -11.95
C GLU A 96 2.64 10.06 -10.54
N TYR A 97 2.42 8.95 -9.83
CA TYR A 97 2.94 8.76 -8.47
C TYR A 97 4.35 8.16 -8.42
N LEU A 98 4.88 7.58 -9.51
CA LEU A 98 6.21 6.97 -9.53
C LEU A 98 7.32 7.86 -8.94
N PRO A 99 7.46 9.15 -9.32
CA PRO A 99 8.50 10.02 -8.74
C PRO A 99 8.34 10.20 -7.22
N ILE A 100 7.10 10.24 -6.74
CA ILE A 100 6.80 10.31 -5.30
C ILE A 100 7.21 9.00 -4.63
N LEU A 101 6.87 7.84 -5.20
CA LEU A 101 7.21 6.54 -4.64
C LEU A 101 8.72 6.31 -4.60
N GLU A 102 9.45 6.69 -5.66
CA GLU A 102 10.91 6.63 -5.73
C GLU A 102 11.58 7.46 -4.62
N SER A 103 10.95 8.56 -4.20
CA SER A 103 11.45 9.39 -3.09
C SER A 103 11.10 8.83 -1.70
N LEU A 104 10.12 7.93 -1.60
CA LEU A 104 9.53 7.49 -0.33
C LEU A 104 9.86 6.05 0.04
N ILE A 105 10.14 5.19 -0.94
CA ILE A 105 10.20 3.74 -0.78
C ILE A 105 11.49 3.23 -1.41
N SER A 106 12.18 2.31 -0.73
CA SER A 106 13.47 1.75 -1.14
C SER A 106 13.44 0.87 -2.41
N GLY A 107 12.29 0.76 -3.09
CA GLY A 107 12.13 -0.03 -4.32
C GLY A 107 11.98 -1.53 -4.13
N GLU A 108 11.89 -2.05 -2.90
CA GLU A 108 11.70 -3.49 -2.62
C GLU A 108 10.42 -4.03 -3.30
N PHE A 109 9.35 -3.24 -3.28
CA PHE A 109 8.09 -3.59 -3.95
C PHE A 109 7.81 -2.65 -5.12
N LYS A 110 7.54 -3.23 -6.29
CA LYS A 110 6.97 -2.47 -7.40
C LYS A 110 5.53 -2.05 -7.06
N PRO A 111 5.09 -0.86 -7.49
CA PRO A 111 3.70 -0.45 -7.35
C PRO A 111 2.74 -1.47 -7.97
N TYR A 112 1.70 -1.86 -7.24
CA TYR A 112 0.71 -2.83 -7.72
C TYR A 112 -0.67 -2.20 -7.84
N GLY A 113 -1.33 -2.40 -8.98
CA GLY A 113 -2.71 -2.02 -9.18
C GLY A 113 -3.68 -3.08 -8.67
N PHE A 114 -4.59 -2.71 -7.77
CA PHE A 114 -5.66 -3.57 -7.28
C PHE A 114 -7.05 -3.06 -7.73
N ASN A 115 -7.77 -3.88 -8.50
CA ASN A 115 -9.15 -3.60 -8.89
C ASN A 115 -10.10 -4.09 -7.80
N LEU A 116 -10.83 -3.18 -7.17
CA LEU A 116 -11.79 -3.51 -6.11
C LEU A 116 -12.96 -4.37 -6.60
N LYS A 117 -13.23 -4.37 -7.92
CA LYS A 117 -14.35 -5.08 -8.54
C LYS A 117 -13.94 -6.38 -9.26
N ASP A 118 -12.64 -6.65 -9.41
CA ASP A 118 -12.15 -7.86 -10.08
C ASP A 118 -11.74 -8.91 -9.06
N LYS A 119 -12.43 -10.06 -9.08
CA LYS A 119 -12.08 -11.19 -8.22
C LYS A 119 -10.70 -11.77 -8.51
N ASN A 120 -10.11 -11.51 -9.67
CA ASN A 120 -8.76 -11.95 -9.98
C ASN A 120 -7.68 -11.11 -9.31
N SER A 121 -7.97 -9.86 -8.92
CA SER A 121 -6.98 -8.99 -8.27
C SER A 121 -6.49 -9.56 -6.93
N ILE A 122 -7.36 -10.21 -6.15
CA ILE A 122 -6.93 -10.85 -4.89
C ILE A 122 -6.05 -12.09 -5.13
N VAL A 123 -6.28 -12.82 -6.22
CA VAL A 123 -5.48 -14.01 -6.57
C VAL A 123 -4.05 -13.58 -6.93
N GLU A 124 -3.92 -12.55 -7.75
CA GLU A 124 -2.62 -12.00 -8.14
C GLU A 124 -1.90 -11.33 -6.97
N PHE A 125 -2.61 -10.54 -6.16
CA PHE A 125 -2.07 -9.97 -4.93
C PHE A 125 -1.47 -11.04 -4.00
N ASN A 126 -2.17 -12.15 -3.80
CA ASN A 126 -1.69 -13.27 -3.00
C ASN A 126 -0.42 -13.90 -3.56
N ARG A 127 -0.29 -13.97 -4.90
CA ARG A 127 0.92 -14.46 -5.56
C ARG A 127 2.10 -13.54 -5.28
N ILE A 128 1.94 -12.23 -5.48
CA ILE A 128 3.00 -11.24 -5.28
C ILE A 128 3.47 -11.23 -3.82
N LEU A 129 2.54 -11.24 -2.85
CA LEU A 129 2.90 -11.33 -1.44
C LEU A 129 3.69 -12.59 -1.13
N LYS A 130 3.28 -13.75 -1.68
CA LYS A 130 3.97 -15.02 -1.42
C LYS A 130 5.40 -14.99 -1.95
N ASP A 131 5.61 -14.46 -3.15
CA ASP A 131 6.94 -14.31 -3.75
C ASP A 131 7.81 -13.40 -2.86
N SER A 132 7.23 -12.32 -2.34
CA SER A 132 7.93 -11.36 -1.46
C SER A 132 8.28 -11.93 -0.08
N TYR A 133 7.52 -12.90 0.45
CA TYR A 133 7.86 -13.57 1.72
C TYR A 133 8.84 -14.75 1.56
N SER A 134 9.18 -15.14 0.33
CA SER A 134 10.00 -16.32 0.04
C SER A 134 11.48 -15.99 -0.24
N GLU A 135 11.82 -14.69 -0.32
CA GLU A 135 13.19 -14.15 -0.33
C GLU A 135 13.59 -13.68 1.08
#